data_AF-A0A0R0C0C2-F1
#
_entry.id   AF-A0A0R0C0C2-F1
#
_cell.length_a   1.000
_cell.length_b   1.000
_cell.length_c   1.000
_cell.angle_alpha   90.00
_cell.angle_beta   90.00
_cell.angle_gamma   90.00
#
_symmetry.space_group_name_H-M   'P 1'
#
loop_
_entity.id
_entity.type
_entity.pdbx_description
1 polymer ?
#
loop_
_entity_poly.entity_id
_entity_poly.type
_entity_poly.pdbx_seq_one_letter_code
_entity_poly.pdbx_strand_id
1 'polypeptide(L)'
;MRALFVAPLLACMLLPAMAATKPASSQGLQAEAQRLSALLPGQLGAAIVHLESGRSVFLNADHPFPMASTMKVPVAVHILTLVDEGKLSLQQQVTLGPDDVYPEMGGPMDLHLSAGSAITVRDLLHMMITVSDNNATDILIRLGGGTHAVNARMQALGISGMRVDRYIWELLANYRGNAASQAKPMGPAAYAELSRSERSEELRRGHTNAWNEDPRDTSSARAMATLLQKVWRGEVLKPTSTQLLQEIMRDTRTGAARLRGMLPKDTPVAHKTGTVGDVINDVGVITLPGGRGHAIVTVFVQSRASSEERDAAIAQLARAAHDYFLFVP
;
A
#
# COMPACT_ATOMS: atom_id res chain seq x y z
N MET A 1 82.38 -29.10 -13.35
CA MET A 1 81.14 -28.34 -13.04
C MET A 1 79.94 -29.26 -13.23
N ARG A 2 79.31 -29.73 -12.15
CA ARG A 2 78.05 -30.51 -12.20
C ARG A 2 76.95 -29.63 -11.62
N ALA A 3 75.95 -29.27 -12.43
CA ALA A 3 74.82 -28.46 -12.01
C ALA A 3 73.72 -29.35 -11.40
N LEU A 4 73.36 -29.07 -10.15
CA LEU A 4 72.21 -29.66 -9.45
C LEU A 4 70.95 -28.90 -9.85
N PHE A 5 69.98 -29.59 -10.48
CA PHE A 5 68.63 -29.08 -10.68
C PHE A 5 67.79 -29.38 -9.44
N VAL A 6 67.28 -28.34 -8.78
CA VAL A 6 66.29 -28.42 -7.71
C VAL A 6 64.92 -28.16 -8.34
N ALA A 7 64.04 -29.16 -8.34
CA ALA A 7 62.64 -29.00 -8.76
C ALA A 7 61.81 -28.42 -7.61
N PRO A 8 60.94 -27.42 -7.84
CA PRO A 8 60.08 -26.88 -6.79
C PRO A 8 58.86 -27.80 -6.61
N LEU A 9 58.63 -28.25 -5.37
CA LEU A 9 57.38 -28.86 -4.95
C LEU A 9 56.28 -27.78 -4.92
N LEU A 10 55.33 -27.85 -5.85
CA LEU A 10 54.07 -27.10 -5.74
C LEU A 10 53.22 -27.73 -4.62
N ALA A 11 53.12 -27.05 -3.49
CA ALA A 11 52.14 -27.38 -2.46
C ALA A 11 50.75 -26.88 -2.89
N CYS A 12 49.89 -27.79 -3.37
CA CYS A 12 48.48 -27.51 -3.55
C CYS A 12 47.82 -27.28 -2.18
N MET A 13 47.61 -26.02 -1.81
CA MET A 13 46.74 -25.68 -0.68
C MET A 13 45.29 -25.93 -1.09
N LEU A 14 44.72 -27.04 -0.64
CA LEU A 14 43.28 -27.29 -0.69
C LEU A 14 42.59 -26.31 0.24
N LEU A 15 42.02 -25.22 -0.31
CA LEU A 15 41.10 -24.38 0.42
C LEU A 15 39.85 -25.21 0.76
N PRO A 16 39.37 -25.20 2.02
CA PRO A 16 38.16 -25.91 2.39
C PRO A 16 36.99 -25.32 1.59
N ALA A 17 36.31 -26.16 0.83
CA ALA A 17 35.06 -25.79 0.16
C ALA A 17 34.08 -25.29 1.23
N MET A 18 33.74 -24.00 1.19
CA MET A 18 32.66 -23.47 2.03
C MET A 18 31.40 -24.25 1.67
N ALA A 19 30.88 -25.03 2.61
CA ALA A 19 29.62 -25.71 2.45
C ALA A 19 28.55 -24.65 2.16
N ALA A 20 27.98 -24.68 0.95
CA ALA A 20 26.85 -23.83 0.62
C ALA A 20 25.72 -24.14 1.60
N THR A 21 25.39 -23.20 2.48
CA THR A 21 24.25 -23.31 3.37
C THR A 21 23.00 -23.48 2.51
N LYS A 22 22.23 -24.56 2.75
CA LYS A 22 20.95 -24.75 2.06
C LYS A 22 20.10 -23.50 2.29
N PRO A 23 19.48 -22.93 1.24
CA PRO A 23 18.63 -21.76 1.41
C PRO A 23 17.53 -22.09 2.41
N ALA A 24 17.33 -21.18 3.36
CA ALA A 24 16.29 -21.31 4.37
C ALA A 24 14.91 -21.47 3.71
N SER A 25 14.18 -22.51 4.12
CA SER A 25 12.84 -22.82 3.59
C SER A 25 11.84 -21.72 3.97
N SER A 26 11.01 -21.28 3.02
CA SER A 26 9.87 -20.38 3.25
C SER A 26 8.56 -21.13 3.53
N GLN A 27 8.61 -22.46 3.63
CA GLN A 27 7.42 -23.31 3.80
C GLN A 27 6.60 -22.96 5.05
N GLY A 28 7.24 -22.63 6.17
CA GLY A 28 6.52 -22.27 7.41
C GLY A 28 5.69 -20.99 7.24
N LEU A 29 6.28 -19.93 6.69
CA LEU A 29 5.58 -18.68 6.43
C LEU A 29 4.49 -18.83 5.35
N GLN A 30 4.75 -19.64 4.31
CA GLN A 30 3.75 -19.98 3.30
C GLN A 30 2.54 -20.72 3.91
N ALA A 31 2.79 -21.72 4.76
CA ALA A 31 1.74 -22.49 5.43
C ALA A 31 0.91 -21.60 6.37
N GLU A 32 1.55 -20.66 7.07
CA GLU A 32 0.84 -19.71 7.92
C GLU A 32 -0.07 -18.77 7.13
N ALA A 33 0.41 -18.25 5.99
CA ALA A 33 -0.43 -17.45 5.10
C ALA A 33 -1.67 -18.24 4.63
N GLN A 34 -1.47 -19.51 4.22
CA GLN A 34 -2.56 -20.40 3.80
C GLN A 34 -3.54 -20.68 4.93
N ARG A 35 -3.04 -20.95 6.15
CA ARG A 35 -3.87 -21.18 7.33
C ARG A 35 -4.76 -19.99 7.64
N LEU A 36 -4.20 -18.78 7.67
CA LEU A 36 -4.95 -17.53 7.94
C LEU A 36 -6.01 -17.27 6.87
N SER A 37 -5.69 -17.51 5.60
CA SER A 37 -6.67 -17.39 4.51
C SER A 37 -7.83 -18.37 4.66
N ALA A 38 -7.56 -19.61 5.09
CA ALA A 38 -8.59 -20.65 5.24
C ALA A 38 -9.55 -20.38 6.40
N LEU A 39 -9.18 -19.54 7.37
CA LEU A 39 -10.02 -19.16 8.50
C LEU A 39 -11.05 -18.07 8.16
N LEU A 40 -10.88 -17.38 7.02
CA LEU A 40 -11.76 -16.28 6.63
C LEU A 40 -12.82 -16.77 5.65
N PRO A 41 -14.12 -16.45 5.84
CA PRO A 41 -15.16 -16.64 4.85
C PRO A 41 -15.03 -15.55 3.77
N GLY A 42 -14.08 -15.75 2.86
CA GLY A 42 -13.71 -14.78 1.83
C GLY A 42 -12.36 -15.09 1.19
N GLN A 43 -11.72 -14.06 0.65
CA GLN A 43 -10.41 -14.15 0.02
C GLN A 43 -9.39 -13.27 0.73
N LEU A 44 -8.18 -13.79 0.86
CA LEU A 44 -7.01 -13.08 1.33
C LEU A 44 -5.90 -13.19 0.26
N GLY A 45 -5.36 -12.05 -0.13
CA GLY A 45 -4.20 -11.93 -1.01
C GLY A 45 -3.04 -11.34 -0.24
N ALA A 46 -1.87 -11.96 -0.35
CA ALA A 46 -0.67 -11.49 0.31
C ALA A 46 0.59 -11.60 -0.56
N ALA A 47 1.46 -10.60 -0.44
CA ALA A 47 2.82 -10.64 -0.91
C ALA A 47 3.74 -10.19 0.22
N ILE A 48 4.68 -11.06 0.58
CA ILE A 48 5.65 -10.84 1.64
C ILE A 48 7.03 -10.97 1.02
N VAL A 49 7.84 -9.92 1.09
CA VAL A 49 9.15 -9.87 0.44
C VAL A 49 10.17 -9.28 1.39
N HIS A 50 11.27 -10.00 1.61
CA HIS A 50 12.44 -9.43 2.25
C HIS A 50 13.26 -8.68 1.21
N LEU A 51 13.37 -7.36 1.37
CA LEU A 51 13.84 -6.48 0.31
C LEU A 51 15.29 -6.77 -0.10
N GLU A 52 16.14 -7.02 0.88
CA GLU A 52 17.59 -7.15 0.74
C GLU A 52 18.00 -8.52 0.17
N SER A 53 17.32 -9.60 0.57
CA SER A 53 17.65 -10.96 0.11
C SER A 53 16.80 -11.41 -1.08
N GLY A 54 15.70 -10.73 -1.37
CA GLY A 54 14.74 -11.12 -2.41
C GLY A 54 13.88 -12.33 -2.05
N ARG A 55 14.04 -12.91 -0.85
CA ARG A 55 13.21 -14.03 -0.38
C ARG A 55 11.76 -13.57 -0.25
N SER A 56 10.83 -14.40 -0.72
CA SER A 56 9.43 -14.01 -0.82
C SER A 56 8.45 -15.16 -0.57
N VAL A 57 7.27 -14.81 -0.08
CA VAL A 57 6.07 -15.66 0.05
C VAL A 57 4.90 -14.95 -0.63
N PHE A 58 4.12 -15.69 -1.40
CA PHE A 58 2.97 -15.19 -2.14
C PHE A 58 1.75 -16.07 -1.89
N LEU A 59 0.60 -15.45 -1.71
CA LEU A 59 -0.69 -16.12 -1.56
C LEU A 59 -1.73 -15.33 -2.36
N ASN A 60 -2.37 -15.97 -3.35
CA ASN A 60 -3.34 -15.32 -4.24
C ASN A 60 -2.84 -13.96 -4.77
N ALA A 61 -1.52 -13.82 -4.94
CA ALA A 61 -0.88 -12.52 -4.98
C ALA A 61 -1.14 -11.76 -6.29
N ASP A 62 -1.63 -12.45 -7.31
CA ASP A 62 -1.96 -11.93 -8.63
C ASP A 62 -3.48 -11.71 -8.80
N HIS A 63 -4.30 -12.10 -7.82
CA HIS A 63 -5.74 -11.83 -7.83
C HIS A 63 -6.00 -10.34 -7.57
N PRO A 64 -6.91 -9.68 -8.33
CA PRO A 64 -7.28 -8.29 -8.09
C PRO A 64 -8.18 -8.17 -6.85
N PHE A 65 -7.80 -7.30 -5.92
CA PHE A 65 -8.63 -6.93 -4.77
C PHE A 65 -8.98 -5.44 -4.84
N PRO A 66 -10.17 -5.01 -4.40
CA PRO A 66 -10.47 -3.60 -4.23
C PRO A 66 -9.44 -2.94 -3.31
N MET A 67 -8.81 -1.86 -3.76
CA MET A 67 -7.75 -1.21 -2.99
C MET A 67 -8.29 -0.46 -1.76
N ALA A 68 -9.51 0.07 -1.88
CA ALA A 68 -9.98 1.14 -1.00
C ALA A 68 -8.87 2.20 -0.85
N SER A 69 -8.65 2.74 0.35
CA SER A 69 -7.64 3.79 0.58
C SER A 69 -6.17 3.37 0.38
N THR A 70 -5.85 2.10 0.08
CA THR A 70 -4.47 1.74 -0.31
C THR A 70 -4.08 2.30 -1.68
N MET A 71 -5.06 2.71 -2.51
CA MET A 71 -4.82 3.44 -3.77
C MET A 71 -4.07 4.75 -3.58
N LYS A 72 -4.00 5.27 -2.35
CA LYS A 72 -3.29 6.50 -2.03
C LYS A 72 -1.77 6.34 -2.15
N VAL A 73 -1.26 5.11 -2.11
CA VAL A 73 0.18 4.81 -2.34
C VAL A 73 0.59 5.12 -3.78
N PRO A 74 -0.02 4.55 -4.84
CA PRO A 74 0.32 4.92 -6.22
C PRO A 74 0.03 6.39 -6.54
N VAL A 75 -1.00 7.00 -5.93
CA VAL A 75 -1.25 8.45 -6.04
C VAL A 75 -0.07 9.25 -5.45
N ALA A 76 0.39 8.94 -4.25
CA ALA A 76 1.52 9.62 -3.63
C ALA A 76 2.80 9.48 -4.47
N VAL A 77 3.08 8.27 -4.99
CA VAL A 77 4.22 8.04 -5.87
C VAL A 77 4.12 8.91 -7.13
N HIS A 78 2.96 8.95 -7.78
CA HIS A 78 2.77 9.80 -8.97
C HIS A 78 3.00 11.29 -8.68
N ILE A 79 2.45 11.82 -7.59
CA ILE A 79 2.63 13.22 -7.21
C ILE A 79 4.09 13.53 -6.89
N LEU A 80 4.77 12.65 -6.15
CA LEU A 80 6.17 12.84 -5.84
C LEU A 80 7.07 12.71 -7.08
N THR A 81 6.70 11.86 -8.05
CA THR A 81 7.41 11.84 -9.34
C THR A 81 7.23 13.18 -10.08
N LEU A 82 6.03 13.79 -10.06
CA LEU A 82 5.83 15.11 -10.66
C LEU A 82 6.63 16.22 -9.95
N VAL A 83 6.81 16.12 -8.63
CA VAL A 83 7.71 17.00 -7.87
C VAL A 83 9.16 16.80 -8.33
N ASP A 84 9.61 15.56 -8.46
CA ASP A 84 10.97 15.24 -8.91
C ASP A 84 11.23 15.72 -10.34
N GLU A 85 10.21 15.68 -11.20
CA GLU A 85 10.22 16.22 -12.56
C GLU A 85 10.12 17.75 -12.63
N GLY A 86 9.96 18.44 -11.48
CA GLY A 86 9.82 19.90 -11.41
C GLY A 86 8.48 20.43 -11.94
N LYS A 87 7.49 19.56 -12.15
CA LYS A 87 6.15 19.93 -12.63
C LYS A 87 5.22 20.38 -11.50
N LEU A 88 5.50 19.92 -10.28
CA LEU A 88 4.85 20.36 -9.05
C LEU A 88 5.92 20.79 -8.03
N SER A 89 5.52 21.60 -7.06
CA SER A 89 6.35 21.91 -5.90
C SER A 89 5.64 21.46 -4.62
N LEU A 90 6.39 20.91 -3.66
CA LEU A 90 5.85 20.56 -2.35
C LEU A 90 5.31 21.79 -1.60
N GLN A 91 5.86 22.98 -1.87
CA GLN A 91 5.44 24.25 -1.26
C GLN A 91 4.38 24.97 -2.09
N GLN A 92 3.97 24.42 -3.23
CA GLN A 92 2.89 24.98 -4.01
C GLN A 92 1.62 25.02 -3.18
N GLN A 93 1.03 26.21 -3.08
CA GLN A 93 -0.26 26.41 -2.44
C GLN A 93 -1.39 25.99 -3.40
N VAL A 94 -2.33 25.22 -2.89
CA VAL A 94 -3.59 24.89 -3.56
C VAL A 94 -4.70 25.64 -2.82
N THR A 95 -5.30 26.63 -3.49
CA THR A 95 -6.49 27.31 -2.99
C THR A 95 -7.70 26.43 -3.23
N LEU A 96 -8.44 26.12 -2.17
CA LEU A 96 -9.60 25.23 -2.22
C LEU A 96 -10.79 25.95 -2.85
N GLY A 97 -11.40 25.33 -3.86
CA GLY A 97 -12.67 25.75 -4.43
C GLY A 97 -13.89 25.24 -3.63
N PRO A 98 -15.10 25.70 -3.97
CA PRO A 98 -16.34 25.21 -3.36
C PRO A 98 -16.58 23.71 -3.62
N ASP A 99 -16.05 23.18 -4.72
CA ASP A 99 -16.20 21.77 -5.13
C ASP A 99 -15.01 20.89 -4.71
N ASP A 100 -14.10 21.38 -3.85
CA ASP A 100 -12.94 20.62 -3.38
C ASP A 100 -13.14 19.97 -2.00
N VAL A 101 -14.14 20.43 -1.24
CA VAL A 101 -14.39 19.97 0.12
C VAL A 101 -15.75 19.30 0.18
N TYR A 102 -15.75 17.98 0.10
CA TYR A 102 -16.91 17.15 0.30
C TYR A 102 -17.06 16.81 1.79
N PRO A 103 -18.16 17.22 2.43
CA PRO A 103 -18.41 16.91 3.83
C PRO A 103 -18.60 15.41 4.05
N GLU A 104 -18.15 14.92 5.20
CA GLU A 104 -18.39 13.56 5.69
C GLU A 104 -17.83 12.46 4.77
N MET A 105 -16.92 12.81 3.87
CA MET A 105 -16.28 11.84 2.98
C MET A 105 -15.26 10.97 3.73
N GLY A 106 -14.72 11.47 4.85
CA GLY A 106 -13.69 10.81 5.65
C GLY A 106 -12.33 11.52 5.54
N GLY A 107 -11.66 11.64 6.68
CA GLY A 107 -10.52 12.54 6.87
C GLY A 107 -10.91 13.80 7.66
N PRO A 108 -9.95 14.57 8.19
CA PRO A 108 -10.25 15.77 8.97
C PRO A 108 -10.32 17.07 8.14
N MET A 109 -10.08 17.05 6.82
CA MET A 109 -9.97 18.27 6.03
C MET A 109 -11.24 19.12 6.05
N ASP A 110 -12.42 18.51 5.90
CA ASP A 110 -13.71 19.20 5.89
C ASP A 110 -14.11 19.77 7.26
N LEU A 111 -13.42 19.34 8.34
CA LEU A 111 -13.60 19.90 9.68
C LEU A 111 -12.77 21.17 9.92
N HIS A 112 -11.74 21.40 9.11
CA HIS A 112 -10.73 22.44 9.38
C HIS A 112 -10.54 23.43 8.24
N LEU A 113 -10.84 23.03 7.01
CA LEU A 113 -10.62 23.83 5.81
C LEU A 113 -11.92 23.99 5.04
N SER A 114 -12.05 25.13 4.36
CA SER A 114 -13.20 25.50 3.55
C SER A 114 -12.76 26.20 2.27
N ALA A 115 -13.71 26.44 1.36
CA ALA A 115 -13.45 27.19 0.14
C ALA A 115 -12.74 28.53 0.44
N GLY A 116 -11.67 28.81 -0.29
CA GLY A 116 -10.80 29.97 -0.08
C GLY A 116 -9.60 29.70 0.85
N SER A 117 -9.60 28.61 1.62
CA SER A 117 -8.39 28.16 2.33
C SER A 117 -7.30 27.76 1.35
N ALA A 118 -6.03 27.85 1.77
CA ALA A 118 -4.90 27.40 0.97
C ALA A 118 -4.08 26.37 1.75
N ILE A 119 -3.69 25.28 1.07
CA ILE A 119 -2.93 24.17 1.66
C ILE A 119 -1.81 23.75 0.70
N THR A 120 -0.66 23.36 1.24
CA THR A 120 0.48 22.94 0.41
C THR A 120 0.28 21.54 -0.16
N VAL A 121 0.93 21.23 -1.28
CA VAL A 121 1.02 19.85 -1.81
C VAL A 121 1.62 18.89 -0.78
N ARG A 122 2.60 19.35 0.02
CA ARG A 122 3.18 18.56 1.12
C ARG A 122 2.14 18.19 2.18
N ASP A 123 1.33 19.14 2.61
CA ASP A 123 0.31 18.91 3.65
C ASP A 123 -0.82 18.03 3.12
N LEU A 124 -1.21 18.19 1.86
CA LEU A 124 -2.14 17.29 1.18
C LEU A 124 -1.63 15.85 1.16
N LEU A 125 -0.35 15.63 0.80
CA LEU A 125 0.28 14.30 0.83
C LEU A 125 0.27 13.72 2.25
N HIS A 126 0.58 14.57 3.25
CA HIS A 126 0.61 14.16 4.64
C HIS A 126 -0.78 13.73 5.13
N MET A 127 -1.82 14.54 4.88
CA MET A 127 -3.20 14.22 5.25
C MET A 127 -3.72 12.97 4.53
N MET A 128 -3.46 12.87 3.23
CA MET A 128 -3.86 11.73 2.39
C MET A 128 -3.30 10.41 2.95
N ILE A 129 -2.02 10.36 3.32
CA ILE A 129 -1.42 9.10 3.77
C ILE A 129 -1.70 8.85 5.26
N THR A 130 -1.46 9.84 6.13
CA THR A 130 -1.39 9.60 7.58
C THR A 130 -2.74 9.34 8.24
N VAL A 131 -3.74 10.13 7.86
CA VAL A 131 -5.11 10.08 8.37
C VAL A 131 -6.12 9.66 7.29
N SER A 132 -5.61 9.26 6.13
CA SER A 132 -6.40 8.73 5.01
C SER A 132 -7.42 9.72 4.44
N ASP A 133 -7.11 11.02 4.45
CA ASP A 133 -8.05 12.06 4.04
C ASP A 133 -8.48 11.94 2.58
N ASN A 134 -9.80 11.91 2.35
CA ASN A 134 -10.37 11.67 1.03
C ASN A 134 -10.41 12.93 0.16
N ASN A 135 -10.69 14.10 0.73
CA ASN A 135 -10.65 15.36 0.00
C ASN A 135 -9.23 15.68 -0.48
N ALA A 136 -8.23 15.49 0.39
CA ALA A 136 -6.82 15.63 0.02
C ALA A 136 -6.44 14.75 -1.18
N THR A 137 -7.01 13.54 -1.22
CA THR A 137 -6.73 12.57 -2.30
C THR A 137 -7.29 13.03 -3.63
N ASP A 138 -8.54 13.50 -3.64
CA ASP A 138 -9.18 13.95 -4.86
C ASP A 138 -8.53 15.22 -5.42
N ILE A 139 -8.14 16.14 -4.54
CA ILE A 139 -7.33 17.31 -4.91
C ILE A 139 -6.01 16.88 -5.53
N LEU A 140 -5.30 15.93 -4.93
CA LEU A 140 -4.01 15.44 -5.45
C LEU A 140 -4.18 14.70 -6.78
N ILE A 141 -5.19 13.84 -6.93
CA ILE A 141 -5.48 13.18 -8.21
C ILE A 141 -5.74 14.23 -9.30
N ARG A 142 -6.57 15.24 -9.01
CA ARG A 142 -6.86 16.33 -9.94
C ARG A 142 -5.60 17.11 -10.31
N LEU A 143 -4.80 17.50 -9.33
CA LEU A 143 -3.55 18.22 -9.54
C LEU A 143 -2.53 17.39 -10.35
N GLY A 144 -2.53 16.06 -10.17
CA GLY A 144 -1.68 15.13 -10.89
C GLY A 144 -2.12 14.81 -12.31
N GLY A 145 -3.21 15.41 -12.81
CA GLY A 145 -3.73 15.17 -14.16
C GLY A 145 -4.80 14.07 -14.25
N GLY A 146 -5.44 13.73 -13.14
CA GLY A 146 -6.52 12.76 -13.07
C GLY A 146 -6.08 11.31 -12.90
N THR A 147 -7.05 10.42 -12.76
CA THR A 147 -6.81 8.98 -12.48
C THR A 147 -6.05 8.28 -13.60
N HIS A 148 -6.29 8.67 -14.87
CA HIS A 148 -5.54 8.17 -16.02
C HIS A 148 -4.03 8.45 -15.93
N ALA A 149 -3.63 9.63 -15.44
CA ALA A 149 -2.21 9.97 -15.30
C ALA A 149 -1.52 9.11 -14.24
N VAL A 150 -2.22 8.78 -13.15
CA VAL A 150 -1.73 7.83 -12.12
C VAL A 150 -1.54 6.45 -12.74
N ASN A 151 -2.50 5.96 -13.52
CA ASN A 151 -2.38 4.66 -14.20
C ASN A 151 -1.25 4.65 -15.23
N ALA A 152 -1.12 5.70 -16.04
CA ALA A 152 -0.04 5.83 -17.01
C ALA A 152 1.33 5.82 -16.31
N ARG A 153 1.44 6.45 -15.13
CA ARG A 153 2.66 6.38 -14.31
C ARG A 153 2.94 4.96 -13.85
N MET A 154 1.96 4.24 -13.29
CA MET A 154 2.16 2.86 -12.84
C MET A 154 2.58 1.95 -13.99
N GLN A 155 1.98 2.10 -15.17
CA GLN A 155 2.38 1.37 -16.38
C GLN A 155 3.81 1.70 -16.81
N ALA A 156 4.21 2.97 -16.81
CA ALA A 156 5.58 3.39 -17.16
C ALA A 156 6.63 2.85 -16.18
N LEU A 157 6.24 2.58 -14.93
CA LEU A 157 7.08 1.93 -13.92
C LEU A 157 7.11 0.40 -14.03
N GLY A 158 6.42 -0.18 -15.02
CA GLY A 158 6.30 -1.63 -15.21
C GLY A 158 5.40 -2.31 -14.19
N ILE A 159 4.50 -1.57 -13.53
CA ILE A 159 3.59 -2.10 -12.51
C ILE A 159 2.27 -2.48 -13.19
N SER A 160 2.14 -3.77 -13.50
CA SER A 160 0.90 -4.38 -13.98
C SER A 160 0.08 -4.95 -12.82
N GLY A 161 -1.25 -4.96 -12.96
CA GLY A 161 -2.17 -5.54 -11.96
C GLY A 161 -2.66 -4.56 -10.90
N MET A 162 -2.57 -3.25 -11.16
CA MET A 162 -3.13 -2.19 -10.35
C MET A 162 -3.77 -1.13 -11.25
N ARG A 163 -4.91 -0.58 -10.83
CA ARG A 163 -5.60 0.52 -11.52
C ARG A 163 -6.30 1.43 -10.53
N VAL A 164 -6.19 2.74 -10.74
CA VAL A 164 -6.95 3.81 -10.09
C VAL A 164 -7.86 4.39 -11.15
N ASP A 165 -9.17 4.20 -11.03
CA ASP A 165 -10.12 4.57 -12.07
C ASP A 165 -11.00 5.74 -11.64
N ARG A 166 -11.30 5.84 -10.35
CA ARG A 166 -12.24 6.81 -9.79
C ARG A 166 -11.57 7.77 -8.81
N TYR A 167 -12.16 8.95 -8.69
CA TYR A 167 -11.98 9.80 -7.50
C TYR A 167 -12.66 9.13 -6.30
N ILE A 168 -12.25 9.51 -5.08
CA ILE A 168 -12.81 8.95 -3.86
C ILE A 168 -14.29 9.29 -3.72
N TRP A 169 -14.71 10.50 -4.08
CA TRP A 169 -16.13 10.86 -4.08
C TRP A 169 -16.97 9.94 -4.97
N GLU A 170 -16.44 9.58 -6.15
CA GLU A 170 -17.10 8.72 -7.12
C GLU A 170 -17.13 7.27 -6.61
N LEU A 171 -15.99 6.79 -6.08
CA LEU A 171 -15.86 5.46 -5.50
C LEU A 171 -16.87 5.27 -4.36
N LEU A 172 -16.95 6.22 -3.42
CA LEU A 172 -17.84 6.13 -2.26
C LEU A 172 -19.31 6.33 -2.66
N ALA A 173 -19.61 7.21 -3.61
CA ALA A 173 -20.96 7.33 -4.16
C ALA A 173 -21.42 6.02 -4.83
N ASN A 174 -20.56 5.39 -5.63
CA ASN A 174 -20.83 4.08 -6.24
C ASN A 174 -20.99 2.98 -5.18
N TYR A 175 -20.17 2.97 -4.12
CA TYR A 175 -20.35 2.04 -2.99
C TYR A 175 -21.69 2.23 -2.26
N ARG A 176 -22.25 3.44 -2.31
CA ARG A 176 -23.60 3.72 -1.80
C ARG A 176 -24.71 3.46 -2.82
N GLY A 177 -24.40 2.92 -3.99
CA GLY A 177 -25.36 2.55 -5.04
C GLY A 177 -25.73 3.70 -5.98
N ASN A 178 -25.07 4.86 -5.88
CA ASN A 178 -25.30 5.98 -6.78
C ASN A 178 -24.45 5.86 -8.04
N ALA A 179 -25.03 6.13 -9.21
CA ALA A 179 -24.39 6.03 -10.52
C ALA A 179 -23.54 7.25 -10.92
N ALA A 180 -23.14 8.09 -9.96
CA ALA A 180 -22.26 9.22 -10.20
C ALA A 180 -20.95 8.76 -10.87
N SER A 181 -20.42 9.61 -11.74
CA SER A 181 -19.20 9.33 -12.51
C SER A 181 -18.51 10.63 -12.86
N GLN A 182 -17.24 10.60 -13.28
CA GLN A 182 -16.54 11.82 -13.69
C GLN A 182 -17.25 12.58 -14.82
N ALA A 183 -17.99 11.87 -15.69
CA ALA A 183 -18.81 12.47 -16.75
C ALA A 183 -20.16 13.03 -16.25
N LYS A 184 -20.63 12.58 -15.08
CA LYS A 184 -21.84 13.04 -14.40
C LYS A 184 -21.52 13.24 -12.92
N PRO A 185 -20.74 14.28 -12.59
CA PRO A 185 -20.21 14.46 -11.24
C PRO A 185 -21.31 14.79 -10.25
N MET A 186 -21.11 14.36 -9.01
CA MET A 186 -21.95 14.72 -7.87
C MET A 186 -21.25 15.82 -7.09
N GLY A 187 -21.93 16.95 -6.82
CA GLY A 187 -21.36 18.03 -6.01
C GLY A 187 -21.34 17.70 -4.51
N PRO A 188 -20.59 18.48 -3.70
CA PRO A 188 -20.45 18.27 -2.25
C PRO A 188 -21.75 18.14 -1.47
N ALA A 189 -22.74 19.00 -1.74
CA ALA A 189 -24.03 18.98 -1.03
C ALA A 189 -24.82 17.69 -1.32
N ALA A 190 -24.91 17.29 -2.59
CA ALA A 190 -25.57 16.05 -2.98
C ALA A 190 -24.86 14.80 -2.43
N TYR A 191 -23.53 14.85 -2.33
CA TYR A 191 -22.76 13.78 -1.68
C TYR A 191 -23.06 13.71 -0.18
N ALA A 192 -23.12 14.83 0.53
CA ALA A 192 -23.46 14.85 1.94
C ALA A 192 -24.86 14.26 2.21
N GLU A 193 -25.85 14.59 1.37
CA GLU A 193 -27.18 13.99 1.41
C GLU A 193 -27.12 12.47 1.21
N LEU A 194 -26.40 12.01 0.18
CA LEU A 194 -26.19 10.58 -0.07
C LEU A 194 -25.49 9.88 1.10
N SER A 195 -24.49 10.54 1.71
CA SER A 195 -23.72 9.99 2.84
C SER A 195 -24.59 9.78 4.08
N ARG A 196 -25.56 10.66 4.31
CA ARG A 196 -26.49 10.57 5.44
C ARG A 196 -27.69 9.67 5.17
N SER A 197 -27.96 9.32 3.91
CA SER A 197 -29.14 8.53 3.55
C SER A 197 -29.10 7.13 4.19
N GLU A 198 -30.13 6.76 4.93
CA GLU A 198 -30.25 5.39 5.44
C GLU A 198 -30.43 4.38 4.29
N ARG A 199 -29.96 3.15 4.51
CA ARG A 199 -30.13 2.04 3.58
C ARG A 199 -30.62 0.83 4.37
N SER A 200 -31.59 0.11 3.81
CA SER A 200 -31.95 -1.20 4.36
C SER A 200 -30.74 -2.13 4.31
N GLU A 201 -30.74 -3.15 5.17
CA GLU A 201 -29.73 -4.21 5.16
C GLU A 201 -29.59 -4.87 3.79
N GLU A 202 -30.71 -5.08 3.10
CA GLU A 202 -30.74 -5.62 1.73
C GLU A 202 -30.02 -4.71 0.73
N LEU A 203 -30.33 -3.40 0.71
CA LEU A 203 -29.67 -2.44 -0.18
C LEU A 203 -28.17 -2.33 0.14
N ARG A 204 -27.81 -2.23 1.43
CA ARG A 204 -26.42 -2.19 1.87
C ARG A 204 -25.66 -3.42 1.38
N ARG A 205 -26.28 -4.60 1.44
CA ARG A 205 -25.68 -5.84 0.98
C ARG A 205 -25.59 -5.90 -0.54
N GLY A 206 -26.63 -5.53 -1.27
CA GLY A 206 -26.63 -5.42 -2.72
C GLY A 206 -25.48 -4.53 -3.23
N HIS A 207 -25.36 -3.33 -2.66
CA HIS A 207 -24.32 -2.37 -3.09
C HIS A 207 -22.91 -2.85 -2.76
N THR A 208 -22.71 -3.48 -1.60
CA THR A 208 -21.39 -4.02 -1.23
C THR A 208 -21.02 -5.22 -2.12
N ASN A 209 -21.99 -6.04 -2.57
CA ASN A 209 -21.72 -7.13 -3.52
C ASN A 209 -21.30 -6.57 -4.88
N ALA A 210 -22.05 -5.59 -5.39
CA ALA A 210 -21.73 -4.93 -6.65
C ALA A 210 -20.34 -4.24 -6.61
N TRP A 211 -20.00 -3.60 -5.48
CA TRP A 211 -18.69 -2.98 -5.29
C TRP A 211 -17.55 -4.02 -5.24
N ASN A 212 -17.77 -5.15 -4.58
CA ASN A 212 -16.80 -6.25 -4.50
C ASN A 212 -16.53 -6.92 -5.87
N GLU A 213 -17.47 -6.85 -6.82
CA GLU A 213 -17.37 -7.41 -8.16
C GLU A 213 -16.86 -6.40 -9.20
N ASP A 214 -16.83 -5.11 -8.86
CA ASP A 214 -16.38 -4.03 -9.74
C ASP A 214 -14.86 -4.13 -9.96
N PRO A 215 -14.38 -4.29 -11.21
CA PRO A 215 -12.95 -4.44 -11.47
C PRO A 215 -12.15 -3.14 -11.29
N ARG A 216 -12.83 -1.99 -11.14
CA ARG A 216 -12.20 -0.68 -10.98
C ARG A 216 -11.57 -0.49 -9.60
N ASP A 217 -10.51 0.30 -9.53
CA ASP A 217 -9.79 0.64 -8.29
C ASP A 217 -9.20 -0.58 -7.56
N THR A 218 -8.77 -1.59 -8.32
CA THR A 218 -8.22 -2.84 -7.81
C THR A 218 -6.70 -2.89 -7.90
N SER A 219 -6.08 -3.67 -7.02
CA SER A 219 -4.67 -4.06 -7.10
C SER A 219 -4.52 -5.51 -6.70
N SER A 220 -3.55 -6.19 -7.31
CA SER A 220 -3.01 -7.43 -6.77
C SER A 220 -2.01 -7.13 -5.64
N ALA A 221 -1.82 -8.08 -4.72
CA ALA A 221 -0.82 -7.95 -3.66
C ALA A 221 0.60 -7.84 -4.25
N ARG A 222 0.90 -8.59 -5.30
CA ARG A 222 2.18 -8.54 -6.00
C ARG A 222 2.44 -7.17 -6.62
N ALA A 223 1.45 -6.55 -7.25
CA ALA A 223 1.59 -5.23 -7.86
C ALA A 223 1.95 -4.17 -6.81
N MET A 224 1.23 -4.15 -5.69
CA MET A 224 1.52 -3.22 -4.59
C MET A 224 2.88 -3.50 -3.94
N ALA A 225 3.26 -4.75 -3.71
CA ALA A 225 4.57 -5.10 -3.18
C ALA A 225 5.70 -4.71 -4.13
N THR A 226 5.47 -4.79 -5.45
CA THR A 226 6.43 -4.36 -6.46
C THR A 226 6.61 -2.85 -6.45
N LEU A 227 5.52 -2.08 -6.36
CA LEU A 227 5.58 -0.63 -6.19
C LEU A 227 6.41 -0.24 -4.96
N LEU A 228 6.12 -0.85 -3.80
CA LEU A 228 6.85 -0.57 -2.55
C LEU A 228 8.32 -0.96 -2.63
N GLN A 229 8.66 -2.11 -3.25
CA GLN A 229 10.06 -2.52 -3.48
C GLN A 229 10.82 -1.46 -4.29
N LYS A 230 10.22 -0.99 -5.38
CA LYS A 230 10.82 0.03 -6.25
C LYS A 230 11.03 1.36 -5.54
N VAL A 231 10.05 1.79 -4.74
CA VAL A 231 10.17 2.98 -3.87
C VAL A 231 11.32 2.81 -2.87
N TRP A 232 11.34 1.70 -2.13
CA TRP A 232 12.36 1.48 -1.08
C TRP A 232 13.78 1.29 -1.62
N ARG A 233 13.93 0.82 -2.85
CA ARG A 233 15.22 0.76 -3.55
C ARG A 233 15.66 2.09 -4.16
N GLY A 234 14.81 3.13 -4.12
CA GLY A 234 15.10 4.41 -4.75
C GLY A 234 15.09 4.35 -6.29
N GLU A 235 14.36 3.41 -6.88
CA GLU A 235 14.29 3.21 -8.34
C GLU A 235 13.32 4.17 -9.03
N VAL A 236 12.42 4.83 -8.28
CA VAL A 236 11.26 5.56 -8.84
C VAL A 236 11.15 7.01 -8.42
N LEU A 237 11.75 7.39 -7.29
CA LEU A 237 11.72 8.72 -6.71
C LEU A 237 13.15 9.15 -6.35
N LYS A 238 13.44 10.44 -6.45
CA LYS A 238 14.70 11.03 -5.96
C LYS A 238 14.82 10.77 -4.45
N PRO A 239 16.05 10.73 -3.90
CA PRO A 239 16.27 10.42 -2.49
C PRO A 239 15.41 11.24 -1.51
N THR A 240 15.26 12.55 -1.74
CA THR A 240 14.43 13.44 -0.90
C THR A 240 12.95 13.09 -0.94
N SER A 241 12.42 12.71 -2.11
CA SER A 241 11.01 12.35 -2.30
C SER A 241 10.72 10.95 -1.76
N THR A 242 11.66 10.02 -1.94
CA THR A 242 11.64 8.69 -1.30
C THR A 242 11.59 8.83 0.23
N GLN A 243 12.49 9.64 0.80
CA GLN A 243 12.53 9.86 2.24
C GLN A 243 11.22 10.45 2.76
N LEU A 244 10.68 11.46 2.09
CA LEU A 244 9.40 12.07 2.46
C LEU A 244 8.26 11.04 2.45
N LEU A 245 8.15 10.20 1.42
CA LEU A 245 7.11 9.17 1.36
C LEU A 245 7.25 8.17 2.51
N GLN A 246 8.47 7.71 2.78
CA GLN A 246 8.74 6.78 3.88
C GLN A 246 8.37 7.40 5.23
N GLU A 247 8.74 8.67 5.46
CA GLU A 247 8.38 9.44 6.67
C GLU A 247 6.87 9.50 6.86
N ILE A 248 6.15 9.99 5.85
CA ILE A 248 4.69 10.14 5.92
C ILE A 248 4.02 8.77 6.14
N MET A 249 4.48 7.71 5.47
CA MET A 249 3.92 6.36 5.67
C MET A 249 4.21 5.81 7.07
N ARG A 250 5.34 6.17 7.71
CA ARG A 250 5.61 5.82 9.13
C ARG A 250 4.69 6.58 10.08
N ASP A 251 4.27 7.78 9.70
CA ASP A 251 3.37 8.61 10.48
C ASP A 251 1.87 8.24 10.36
N THR A 252 1.55 7.19 9.61
CA THR A 252 0.18 6.68 9.51
C THR A 252 -0.43 6.36 10.87
N ARG A 253 -1.61 6.95 11.16
CA ARG A 253 -2.32 6.81 12.44
C ARG A 253 -3.48 5.82 12.39
N THR A 254 -3.88 5.37 11.21
CA THR A 254 -4.93 4.35 11.01
C THR A 254 -4.42 2.91 11.21
N GLY A 255 -5.33 1.95 11.42
CA GLY A 255 -5.01 0.52 11.37
C GLY A 255 -4.10 0.02 12.48
N ALA A 256 -4.25 0.51 13.71
CA ALA A 256 -3.44 0.07 14.86
C ALA A 256 -3.50 -1.45 15.08
N ALA A 257 -4.63 -2.09 14.77
CA ALA A 257 -4.83 -3.53 14.89
C ALA A 257 -4.39 -4.36 13.65
N ARG A 258 -3.79 -3.73 12.62
CA ARG A 258 -3.41 -4.40 11.35
C ARG A 258 -1.93 -4.76 11.33
N LEU A 259 -1.13 -4.28 10.37
CA LEU A 259 0.28 -4.68 10.26
C LEU A 259 1.04 -4.45 11.58
N ARG A 260 0.70 -3.39 12.32
CA ARG A 260 1.30 -3.10 13.64
C ARG A 260 0.73 -3.90 14.81
N GLY A 261 -0.44 -4.51 14.66
CA GLY A 261 -1.26 -4.98 15.78
C GLY A 261 -0.60 -6.01 16.68
N MET A 262 0.30 -6.83 16.12
CA MET A 262 0.97 -7.92 16.85
C MET A 262 2.51 -7.84 16.79
N LEU A 263 3.07 -6.78 16.20
CA LEU A 263 4.51 -6.57 16.16
C LEU A 263 5.04 -6.18 17.55
N PRO A 264 6.34 -6.42 17.82
CA PRO A 264 6.99 -5.85 18.98
C PRO A 264 6.75 -4.34 19.08
N LYS A 265 6.68 -3.85 20.32
CA LYS A 265 6.50 -2.42 20.57
C LYS A 265 7.63 -1.64 19.88
N ASP A 266 7.27 -0.49 19.33
CA ASP A 266 8.20 0.44 18.67
C ASP A 266 8.84 -0.09 17.37
N THR A 267 8.41 -1.25 16.85
CA THR A 267 8.81 -1.72 15.51
C THR A 267 8.40 -0.67 14.45
N PRO A 268 9.34 -0.10 13.67
CA PRO A 268 9.00 0.90 12.67
C PRO A 268 8.23 0.28 11.50
N VAL A 269 7.04 0.81 11.23
CA VAL A 269 6.18 0.35 10.12
C VAL A 269 5.74 1.55 9.30
N ALA A 270 6.19 1.59 8.05
CA ALA A 270 5.73 2.55 7.05
C ALA A 270 4.60 1.91 6.25
N HIS A 271 3.35 2.34 6.44
CA HIS A 271 2.20 1.63 5.84
C HIS A 271 1.05 2.54 5.45
N LYS A 272 0.11 1.96 4.69
CA LYS A 272 -1.17 2.56 4.33
C LYS A 272 -2.29 1.53 4.39
N THR A 273 -3.36 1.92 5.08
CA THR A 273 -4.59 1.13 5.22
C THR A 273 -5.61 1.39 4.10
N GLY A 274 -6.52 0.44 3.90
CA GLY A 274 -7.74 0.62 3.11
C GLY A 274 -8.93 -0.09 3.74
N THR A 275 -10.11 0.54 3.75
CA THR A 275 -11.34 -0.07 4.28
C THR A 275 -12.57 0.45 3.56
N VAL A 276 -13.38 -0.46 3.04
CA VAL A 276 -14.74 -0.21 2.53
C VAL A 276 -15.51 -1.54 2.64
N GLY A 277 -16.61 -1.56 3.39
CA GLY A 277 -17.49 -2.74 3.50
C GLY A 277 -16.76 -4.04 3.88
N ASP A 278 -16.83 -5.03 3.00
CA ASP A 278 -16.20 -6.35 3.18
C ASP A 278 -14.67 -6.33 3.02
N VAL A 279 -14.08 -5.20 2.62
CA VAL A 279 -12.66 -5.05 2.37
C VAL A 279 -11.93 -4.34 3.51
N ILE A 280 -10.86 -4.99 3.99
CA ILE A 280 -9.92 -4.48 4.99
C ILE A 280 -8.51 -4.83 4.51
N ASN A 281 -7.73 -3.79 4.19
CA ASN A 281 -6.39 -3.93 3.62
C ASN A 281 -5.38 -3.19 4.49
N ASP A 282 -4.13 -3.64 4.44
CA ASP A 282 -2.99 -2.87 4.91
C ASP A 282 -1.73 -3.28 4.15
N VAL A 283 -0.97 -2.28 3.70
CA VAL A 283 0.20 -2.48 2.85
C VAL A 283 1.34 -1.60 3.33
N GLY A 284 2.54 -2.17 3.45
CA GLY A 284 3.65 -1.39 3.98
C GLY A 284 4.96 -2.14 4.10
N VAL A 285 5.89 -1.49 4.77
CA VAL A 285 7.25 -1.95 4.98
C VAL A 285 7.58 -1.91 6.47
N ILE A 286 7.99 -3.06 6.99
CA ILE A 286 8.41 -3.27 8.37
C ILE A 286 9.94 -3.20 8.39
N THR A 287 10.50 -2.32 9.22
CA THR A 287 11.95 -2.26 9.45
C THR A 287 12.32 -3.28 10.51
N LEU A 288 13.15 -4.26 10.15
CA LEU A 288 13.55 -5.35 11.05
C LEU A 288 14.71 -4.91 11.96
N PRO A 289 14.75 -5.36 13.22
CA PRO A 289 15.80 -4.98 14.17
C PRO A 289 17.16 -5.61 13.80
N GLY A 290 18.23 -5.10 14.42
CA GLY A 290 19.57 -5.70 14.29
C GLY A 290 20.18 -5.62 12.90
N GLY A 291 19.77 -4.63 12.08
CA GLY A 291 20.27 -4.48 10.71
C GLY A 291 19.80 -5.57 9.76
N ARG A 292 18.72 -6.28 10.10
CA ARG A 292 18.18 -7.37 9.28
C ARG A 292 17.53 -6.91 7.98
N GLY A 293 17.25 -5.62 7.82
CA GLY A 293 16.70 -5.07 6.59
C GLY A 293 15.20 -4.80 6.70
N HIS A 294 14.48 -5.03 5.61
CA HIS A 294 13.08 -4.62 5.48
C HIS A 294 12.21 -5.76 4.97
N ALA A 295 11.07 -5.96 5.64
CA ALA A 295 10.01 -6.86 5.20
C ALA A 295 8.87 -6.04 4.59
N ILE A 296 8.66 -6.17 3.30
CA ILE A 296 7.48 -5.62 2.61
C ILE A 296 6.34 -6.60 2.80
N VAL A 297 5.23 -6.12 3.34
CA VAL A 297 4.04 -6.92 3.62
C VAL A 297 2.83 -6.19 3.04
N THR A 298 2.21 -6.79 2.03
CA THR A 298 0.98 -6.27 1.44
C THR A 298 -0.12 -7.30 1.62
N VAL A 299 -1.18 -6.93 2.35
CA VAL A 299 -2.31 -7.82 2.63
C VAL A 299 -3.60 -7.16 2.18
N PHE A 300 -4.32 -7.86 1.31
CA PHE A 300 -5.67 -7.50 0.87
C PHE A 300 -6.64 -8.55 1.39
N VAL A 301 -7.70 -8.11 2.07
CA VAL A 301 -8.73 -9.01 2.59
C VAL A 301 -10.08 -8.56 2.10
N GLN A 302 -10.81 -9.46 1.45
CA GLN A 302 -12.21 -9.30 1.07
C GLN A 302 -13.00 -10.45 1.70
N SER A 303 -13.66 -10.19 2.83
CA SER A 303 -14.31 -11.25 3.61
C SER A 303 -15.52 -10.72 4.37
N ARG A 304 -16.48 -11.62 4.61
CA ARG A 304 -17.67 -11.39 5.45
C ARG A 304 -17.41 -11.63 6.95
N ALA A 305 -16.19 -12.00 7.34
CA ALA A 305 -15.80 -12.05 8.74
C ALA A 305 -15.94 -10.68 9.42
N SER A 306 -15.95 -10.69 10.75
CA SER A 306 -15.91 -9.46 11.54
C SER A 306 -14.68 -8.60 11.20
N SER A 307 -14.73 -7.32 11.55
CA SER A 307 -13.57 -6.44 11.34
C SER A 307 -12.37 -6.87 12.17
N GLU A 308 -12.62 -7.38 13.38
CA GLU A 308 -11.63 -7.89 14.31
C GLU A 308 -10.90 -9.11 13.74
N GLU A 309 -11.62 -10.08 13.18
CA GLU A 309 -11.02 -11.26 12.55
C GLU A 309 -10.18 -10.89 11.32
N ARG A 310 -10.65 -9.95 10.50
CA ARG A 310 -9.93 -9.48 9.31
C ARG A 310 -8.67 -8.70 9.70
N ASP A 311 -8.75 -7.79 10.67
CA ASP A 311 -7.58 -7.07 11.21
C ASP A 311 -6.58 -8.05 11.85
N ALA A 312 -7.06 -9.02 12.63
CA ALA A 312 -6.21 -10.03 13.27
C ALA A 312 -5.48 -10.92 12.25
N ALA A 313 -6.10 -11.26 11.12
CA ALA A 313 -5.42 -12.01 10.06
C ALA A 313 -4.24 -11.22 9.46
N ILE A 314 -4.42 -9.91 9.24
CA ILE A 314 -3.34 -9.02 8.77
C ILE A 314 -2.23 -8.94 9.81
N ALA A 315 -2.56 -8.76 11.08
CA ALA A 315 -1.60 -8.64 12.17
C ALA A 315 -0.78 -9.92 12.40
N GLN A 316 -1.45 -11.07 12.38
CA GLN A 316 -0.78 -12.39 12.49
C GLN A 316 0.19 -12.60 11.34
N LEU A 317 -0.21 -12.26 10.11
CA LEU A 317 0.66 -12.43 8.94
C LEU A 317 1.88 -11.48 8.99
N ALA A 318 1.68 -10.23 9.39
CA ALA A 318 2.76 -9.27 9.59
C ALA A 318 3.76 -9.74 10.66
N ARG A 319 3.24 -10.28 11.76
CA ARG A 319 4.06 -10.84 12.83
C ARG A 319 4.82 -12.08 12.38
N ALA A 320 4.17 -12.98 11.65
CA ALA A 320 4.83 -14.16 11.09
C ALA A 320 5.96 -13.77 10.12
N ALA A 321 5.74 -12.77 9.26
CA ALA A 321 6.77 -12.24 8.37
C ALA A 321 7.96 -11.64 9.14
N HIS A 322 7.68 -10.79 10.13
CA HIS A 322 8.69 -10.19 10.99
C HIS A 322 9.57 -11.25 11.67
N ASP A 323 8.95 -12.21 12.35
CA ASP A 323 9.65 -13.25 13.10
C ASP A 323 10.43 -14.18 12.17
N TYR A 324 9.85 -14.53 11.02
CA TYR A 324 10.52 -15.35 10.01
C TYR A 324 11.82 -14.71 9.52
N PHE A 325 11.80 -13.45 9.08
CA PHE A 325 13.01 -12.80 8.57
C PHE A 325 14.00 -12.40 9.67
N LEU A 326 13.55 -12.28 10.93
CA LEU A 326 14.43 -12.06 12.07
C LEU A 326 15.20 -13.33 12.46
N PHE A 327 14.50 -14.48 12.54
CA PHE A 327 15.05 -15.73 13.06
C PHE A 327 15.68 -16.62 11.98
N VAL A 328 15.31 -16.41 10.73
CA VAL A 328 15.74 -17.22 9.60
C VAL A 328 16.56 -16.35 8.64
N PRO A 329 17.87 -16.15 8.89
CA PRO A 329 18.75 -15.35 8.04
C PRO A 329 18.86 -15.91 6.61
#